data_AF-A0A060SBM0-F1
#
_entry.id   AF-A0A060SBM0-F1
#
_cell.length_a   1.000
_cell.length_b   1.000
_cell.length_c   1.000
_cell.angle_alpha   90.00
_cell.angle_beta   90.00
_cell.angle_gamma   90.00
#
_symmetry.space_group_name_H-M   'P 1'
#
loop_
_entity.id
_entity.type
_entity.pdbx_description
1 polymer ?
#
loop_
_entity_poly.entity_id
_entity_poly.type
_entity_poly.pdbx_seq_one_letter_code
_entity_poly.pdbx_strand_id
1 'polypeptide(L)'
;MLPSPGFSGYLRNKRSKRNKRWGQGSPSDVHASFRTRHGAISLNLAAVAENGKTAVPPVSKGVQTGVLVSSRHGRINVNLFEIQPGRCIDLLVESRHGKIVILLPPTYEGPLMFQTRSAGSVTLLPAFAARARTLRANDKETILVCTPPSTPDAAPSGAGPSGQGYDEDGNRVLVRTRHGRIVVGVSGVDRIEDAQGGDGLFKKLGEILELGGRAFGQYVETRARLLEKRLA
;
A
#
# COMPACT_ATOMS: atom_id res chain seq x y z
N MET A 1 -13.99 -42.50 -36.93
CA MET A 1 -14.03 -41.17 -36.28
C MET A 1 -13.92 -41.38 -34.77
N LEU A 2 -12.83 -40.93 -34.15
CA LEU A 2 -12.62 -41.06 -32.70
C LEU A 2 -12.99 -39.74 -32.01
N PRO A 3 -13.75 -39.75 -30.90
CA PRO A 3 -14.12 -38.54 -30.19
C PRO A 3 -12.93 -38.01 -29.38
N SER A 4 -12.63 -36.72 -29.52
CA SER A 4 -11.61 -36.04 -28.72
C SER A 4 -12.12 -35.81 -27.28
N PRO A 5 -11.28 -36.06 -26.24
CA PRO A 5 -11.66 -35.76 -24.87
C PRO A 5 -11.63 -34.24 -24.62
N GLY A 6 -12.78 -33.70 -24.26
CA GLY A 6 -12.93 -32.30 -23.86
C GLY A 6 -12.29 -32.04 -22.50
N PHE A 7 -11.21 -31.26 -22.48
CA PHE A 7 -10.62 -30.74 -21.24
C PHE A 7 -11.56 -29.69 -20.63
N SER A 8 -12.37 -30.17 -19.69
CA SER A 8 -13.41 -29.45 -18.95
C SER A 8 -12.85 -28.40 -17.98
N GLY A 9 -13.57 -27.28 -17.89
CA GLY A 9 -13.22 -25.99 -17.25
C GLY A 9 -13.03 -25.95 -15.73
N TYR A 10 -12.55 -27.02 -15.09
CA TYR A 10 -12.44 -27.12 -13.63
C TYR A 10 -11.36 -26.24 -12.98
N LEU A 11 -10.47 -25.61 -13.75
CA LEU A 11 -9.36 -24.82 -13.19
C LEU A 11 -9.69 -23.35 -12.89
N ARG A 12 -10.89 -22.85 -13.24
CA ARG A 12 -11.23 -21.43 -13.04
C ARG A 12 -11.72 -21.06 -11.64
N ASN A 13 -12.26 -22.02 -10.88
CA ASN A 13 -12.96 -21.72 -9.62
C ASN A 13 -12.07 -21.62 -8.36
N LYS A 14 -10.77 -21.96 -8.44
CA LYS A 14 -9.87 -21.87 -7.27
C LYS A 14 -9.32 -20.47 -6.98
N ARG A 15 -9.35 -19.53 -7.94
CA ARG A 15 -8.85 -18.15 -7.72
C ARG A 15 -9.79 -17.28 -6.88
N SER A 16 -11.07 -17.61 -6.82
CA SER A 16 -12.05 -16.80 -6.08
C SER A 16 -11.90 -16.91 -4.56
N LYS A 17 -11.37 -18.02 -4.03
CA LYS A 17 -11.31 -18.26 -2.57
C LYS A 17 -10.19 -17.48 -1.85
N ARG A 18 -9.08 -17.14 -2.52
CA ARG A 18 -7.95 -16.44 -1.86
C ARG A 18 -8.23 -14.98 -1.52
N ASN A 19 -9.14 -14.33 -2.25
CA ASN A 19 -9.42 -12.89 -2.05
C ASN A 19 -10.34 -12.60 -0.86
N LYS A 20 -10.95 -13.62 -0.24
CA LYS A 20 -11.79 -13.44 0.96
C LYS A 20 -11.03 -12.93 2.18
N ARG A 21 -9.70 -13.14 2.26
CA ARG A 21 -8.90 -12.84 3.46
C ARG A 21 -8.58 -11.34 3.67
N TRP A 22 -8.91 -10.48 2.71
CA TRP A 22 -8.58 -9.05 2.75
C TRP A 22 -9.78 -8.19 2.36
N GLY A 23 -10.96 -8.50 2.91
CA GLY A 23 -12.09 -7.59 2.78
C GLY A 23 -12.62 -7.45 1.35
N GLN A 24 -12.68 -8.54 0.57
CA GLN A 24 -13.89 -8.68 -0.25
C GLN A 24 -15.05 -8.98 0.72
N GLY A 25 -15.41 -7.97 1.52
CA GLY A 25 -16.73 -7.88 2.12
C GLY A 25 -17.75 -8.04 1.01
N SER A 26 -18.96 -8.46 1.38
CA SER A 26 -20.02 -8.45 0.38
C SER A 26 -20.08 -7.06 -0.25
N PRO A 27 -20.35 -6.96 -1.56
CA PRO A 27 -20.50 -5.68 -2.24
C PRO A 27 -21.55 -4.75 -1.61
N SER A 28 -22.29 -5.20 -0.58
CA SER A 28 -23.18 -4.44 0.29
C SER A 28 -22.49 -3.35 1.12
N ASP A 29 -21.19 -3.44 1.37
CA ASP A 29 -20.54 -2.57 2.37
C ASP A 29 -19.79 -1.38 1.72
N VAL A 30 -19.96 -1.19 0.41
CA VAL A 30 -19.41 -0.05 -0.32
C VAL A 30 -20.34 1.16 -0.15
N HIS A 31 -19.88 2.14 0.61
CA HIS A 31 -20.62 3.38 0.89
C HIS A 31 -20.49 4.38 -0.26
N ALA A 32 -19.33 4.44 -0.91
CA ALA A 32 -19.09 5.30 -2.06
C ALA A 32 -18.31 4.57 -3.15
N SER A 33 -18.67 4.80 -4.42
CA SER A 33 -17.92 4.24 -5.54
C SER A 33 -17.72 5.23 -6.70
N PHE A 34 -16.50 5.31 -7.19
CA PHE A 34 -16.09 6.18 -8.29
C PHE A 34 -15.46 5.33 -9.38
N ARG A 35 -16.06 5.30 -10.56
CA ARG A 35 -15.63 4.41 -11.65
C ARG A 35 -15.56 5.15 -12.98
N THR A 36 -14.45 4.94 -13.70
CA THR A 36 -14.30 5.39 -15.09
C THR A 36 -13.56 4.33 -15.90
N ARG A 37 -13.64 4.40 -17.22
CA ARG A 37 -12.83 3.53 -18.09
C ARG A 37 -11.52 4.19 -18.51
N HIS A 38 -11.53 5.49 -18.80
CA HIS A 38 -10.40 6.20 -19.41
C HIS A 38 -10.08 7.53 -18.73
N GLY A 39 -11.05 8.17 -18.08
CA GLY A 39 -10.87 9.42 -17.35
C GLY A 39 -10.03 9.25 -16.09
N ALA A 40 -9.29 10.30 -15.76
CA ALA A 40 -8.60 10.42 -14.49
C ALA A 40 -9.59 10.62 -13.34
N ILE A 41 -9.27 10.10 -12.17
CA ILE A 41 -10.01 10.32 -10.92
C ILE A 41 -9.09 11.07 -9.97
N SER A 42 -9.55 12.17 -9.39
CA SER A 42 -8.86 12.89 -8.31
C SER A 42 -9.83 13.12 -7.17
N LEU A 43 -9.53 12.59 -5.99
CA LEU A 43 -10.40 12.62 -4.81
C LEU A 43 -9.63 13.15 -3.61
N ASN A 44 -10.25 14.06 -2.87
CA ASN A 44 -9.86 14.43 -1.51
C ASN A 44 -10.90 13.83 -0.57
N LEU A 45 -10.47 12.96 0.35
CA LEU A 45 -11.36 12.18 1.21
C LEU A 45 -11.07 12.49 2.68
N ALA A 46 -12.13 12.47 3.49
CA ALA A 46 -12.08 12.45 4.94
C ALA A 46 -13.16 11.50 5.48
N ALA A 47 -12.85 10.77 6.55
CA ALA A 47 -13.84 9.98 7.28
C ALA A 47 -14.28 10.75 8.53
N VAL A 48 -15.49 11.30 8.51
CA VAL A 48 -16.02 12.22 9.52
C VAL A 48 -17.12 11.54 10.34
N ALA A 49 -17.19 11.83 11.64
CA ALA A 49 -18.28 11.37 12.50
C ALA A 49 -19.51 12.26 12.36
N GLU A 50 -20.68 11.63 12.21
CA GLU A 50 -21.95 12.31 11.90
C GLU A 50 -22.46 13.27 12.99
N ASN A 51 -21.91 13.27 14.20
CA ASN A 51 -22.25 14.24 15.25
C ASN A 51 -21.07 14.46 16.19
N GLY A 52 -20.54 15.69 16.27
CA GLY A 52 -19.42 16.07 17.15
C GLY A 52 -19.74 16.10 18.65
N LYS A 53 -20.68 15.28 19.15
CA LYS A 53 -21.18 15.34 20.55
C LYS A 53 -21.30 14.02 21.29
N THR A 54 -21.08 12.88 20.66
CA THR A 54 -21.05 11.61 21.39
C THR A 54 -19.65 11.03 21.28
N ALA A 55 -18.87 11.23 22.34
CA ALA A 55 -17.69 10.43 22.63
C ALA A 55 -18.14 8.96 22.59
N VAL A 56 -17.91 8.32 21.46
CA VAL A 56 -18.12 6.89 21.29
C VAL A 56 -17.23 6.22 22.35
N PRO A 57 -17.78 5.41 23.27
CA PRO A 57 -16.98 4.77 24.30
C PRO A 57 -15.85 3.96 23.64
N PRO A 58 -14.66 3.88 24.25
CA PRO A 58 -13.44 3.32 23.65
C PRO A 58 -13.54 1.82 23.28
N VAL A 59 -14.70 1.19 23.50
CA VAL A 59 -14.95 -0.25 23.34
C VAL A 59 -15.89 -0.55 22.15
N SER A 60 -16.59 0.43 21.59
CA SER A 60 -17.46 0.18 20.43
C SER A 60 -16.68 0.24 19.12
N LYS A 61 -16.86 -0.82 18.31
CA LYS A 61 -16.33 -0.96 16.96
C LYS A 61 -16.51 0.33 16.16
N GLY A 62 -15.42 0.80 15.54
CA GLY A 62 -15.47 2.00 14.70
C GLY A 62 -16.45 1.82 13.55
N VAL A 63 -17.14 2.91 13.17
CA VAL A 63 -18.04 2.85 12.00
C VAL A 63 -17.18 2.79 10.74
N GLN A 64 -17.22 1.66 10.05
CA GLN A 64 -16.44 1.40 8.85
C GLN A 64 -17.08 2.05 7.62
N THR A 65 -16.29 2.79 6.85
CA THR A 65 -16.71 3.42 5.59
C THR A 65 -15.95 2.79 4.43
N GLY A 66 -16.66 2.06 3.57
CA GLY A 66 -16.10 1.42 2.38
C GLY A 66 -16.09 2.36 1.17
N VAL A 67 -14.93 2.61 0.59
CA VAL A 67 -14.77 3.46 -0.60
C VAL A 67 -14.09 2.69 -1.72
N LEU A 68 -14.73 2.64 -2.89
CA LEU A 68 -14.19 2.00 -4.09
C LEU A 68 -13.85 3.03 -5.16
N VAL A 69 -12.60 3.04 -5.61
CA VAL A 69 -12.12 3.90 -6.71
C VAL A 69 -11.53 3.03 -7.80
N SER A 70 -12.08 3.09 -9.02
CA SER A 70 -11.64 2.22 -10.11
C SER A 70 -11.53 2.94 -11.45
N SER A 71 -10.42 2.75 -12.17
CA SER A 71 -10.26 3.21 -13.54
C SER A 71 -9.55 2.17 -14.40
N ARG A 72 -10.00 1.89 -15.63
CA ARG A 72 -9.29 0.89 -16.46
C ARG A 72 -7.95 1.45 -16.98
N HIS A 73 -7.94 2.68 -17.47
CA HIS A 73 -6.75 3.30 -18.08
C HIS A 73 -6.39 4.66 -17.46
N GLY A 74 -7.30 5.26 -16.71
CA GLY A 74 -7.08 6.57 -16.12
C GLY A 74 -6.14 6.53 -14.92
N ARG A 75 -5.51 7.68 -14.68
CA ARG A 75 -4.73 7.96 -13.46
C ARG A 75 -5.70 8.13 -12.29
N ILE A 76 -5.30 7.69 -11.11
CA ILE A 76 -6.10 7.83 -9.90
C ILE A 76 -5.24 8.53 -8.85
N ASN A 77 -5.69 9.68 -8.37
CA ASN A 77 -5.09 10.41 -7.27
C ASN A 77 -6.09 10.42 -6.11
N VAL A 78 -5.74 9.80 -4.99
CA VAL A 78 -6.56 9.80 -3.77
C VAL A 78 -5.74 10.45 -2.66
N ASN A 79 -6.25 11.53 -2.10
CA ASN A 79 -5.69 12.19 -0.94
C ASN A 79 -6.66 12.01 0.24
N LEU A 80 -6.37 11.02 1.09
CA LEU A 80 -7.07 10.85 2.36
C LEU A 80 -6.32 11.70 3.39
N PHE A 81 -6.93 12.81 3.81
CA PHE A 81 -6.25 13.79 4.65
C PHE A 81 -6.67 13.71 6.13
N GLU A 82 -7.83 13.09 6.43
CA GLU A 82 -8.33 12.97 7.80
C GLU A 82 -9.14 11.68 7.99
N ILE A 83 -8.95 11.02 9.15
CA ILE A 83 -9.83 9.97 9.67
C ILE A 83 -10.13 10.35 11.12
N GLN A 84 -11.39 10.64 11.43
CA GLN A 84 -11.79 11.02 12.78
C GLN A 84 -11.81 9.82 13.72
N PRO A 85 -11.57 10.03 15.03
CA PRO A 85 -11.68 8.97 16.04
C PRO A 85 -13.03 8.25 15.97
N GLY A 86 -13.02 6.93 16.16
CA GLY A 86 -14.22 6.10 16.08
C GLY A 86 -14.73 5.85 14.64
N ARG A 87 -14.00 6.31 13.62
CA ARG A 87 -14.23 5.96 12.22
C ARG A 87 -13.10 5.13 11.67
N CYS A 88 -13.44 4.22 10.77
CA CYS A 88 -12.49 3.40 10.05
C CYS A 88 -12.80 3.50 8.55
N ILE A 89 -11.76 3.43 7.72
CA ILE A 89 -11.91 3.44 6.27
C ILE A 89 -11.45 2.11 5.67
N ASP A 90 -12.24 1.58 4.74
CA ASP A 90 -11.82 0.49 3.85
C ASP A 90 -11.74 1.02 2.42
N LEU A 91 -10.52 1.33 1.98
CA LEU A 91 -10.26 1.98 0.71
C LEU A 91 -9.75 0.97 -0.31
N LEU A 92 -10.55 0.70 -1.34
CA LEU A 92 -10.19 -0.12 -2.48
C LEU A 92 -9.91 0.75 -3.71
N VAL A 93 -8.66 0.77 -4.16
CA VAL A 93 -8.25 1.53 -5.35
C VAL A 93 -7.72 0.58 -6.43
N GLU A 94 -8.30 0.63 -7.63
CA GLU A 94 -7.89 -0.23 -8.74
C GLU A 94 -7.66 0.55 -10.03
N SER A 95 -6.49 0.37 -10.65
CA SER A 95 -6.29 0.77 -12.04
C SER A 95 -5.50 -0.24 -12.84
N ARG A 96 -5.98 -0.64 -14.03
CA ARG A 96 -5.29 -1.68 -14.81
C ARG A 96 -3.98 -1.16 -15.40
N HIS A 97 -3.94 0.07 -15.89
CA HIS A 97 -2.78 0.66 -16.58
C HIS A 97 -2.35 2.03 -16.05
N GLY A 98 -3.22 2.74 -15.34
CA GLY A 98 -2.93 4.09 -14.89
C GLY A 98 -1.99 4.14 -13.68
N LYS A 99 -1.36 5.30 -13.50
CA LYS A 99 -0.65 5.63 -12.25
C LYS A 99 -1.69 5.81 -11.13
N ILE A 100 -1.46 5.17 -10.00
CA ILE A 100 -2.23 5.34 -8.78
C ILE A 100 -1.35 6.09 -7.78
N VAL A 101 -1.85 7.18 -7.22
CA VAL A 101 -1.20 7.95 -6.17
C VAL A 101 -2.13 8.00 -4.97
N ILE A 102 -1.65 7.59 -3.81
CA ILE A 102 -2.41 7.59 -2.56
C ILE A 102 -1.62 8.33 -1.50
N LEU A 103 -2.20 9.38 -0.94
CA LEU A 103 -1.68 10.05 0.25
C LEU A 103 -2.59 9.67 1.42
N LEU A 104 -2.00 9.13 2.48
CA LEU A 104 -2.70 8.71 3.70
C LEU A 104 -2.47 9.73 4.81
N PRO A 105 -3.42 9.89 5.75
CA PRO A 105 -3.26 10.87 6.80
C PRO A 105 -2.09 10.50 7.72
N PRO A 106 -1.47 11.48 8.39
CA PRO A 106 -0.41 11.21 9.38
C PRO A 106 -0.88 10.27 10.51
N THR A 107 -2.17 10.29 10.83
CA THR A 107 -2.82 9.45 11.85
C THR A 107 -3.20 8.06 11.36
N TYR A 108 -2.95 7.72 10.09
CA TYR A 108 -3.29 6.41 9.55
C TYR A 108 -2.53 5.30 10.28
N GLU A 109 -3.31 4.39 10.85
CA GLU A 109 -2.83 3.15 11.42
C GLU A 109 -3.58 2.00 10.78
N GLY A 110 -2.84 1.07 10.17
CA GLY A 110 -3.42 -0.11 9.58
C GLY A 110 -2.60 -0.73 8.46
N PRO A 111 -3.05 -1.86 7.94
CA PRO A 111 -2.40 -2.51 6.82
C PRO A 111 -2.70 -1.84 5.47
N LEU A 112 -1.73 -1.96 4.56
CA LEU A 112 -1.87 -1.66 3.14
C LEU A 112 -1.48 -2.90 2.34
N MET A 113 -2.34 -3.30 1.40
CA MET A 113 -2.06 -4.39 0.48
C MET A 113 -1.95 -3.87 -0.95
N PHE A 114 -0.82 -4.16 -1.59
CA PHE A 114 -0.56 -3.90 -2.99
C PHE A 114 -0.67 -5.20 -3.77
N GLN A 115 -1.46 -5.21 -4.83
CA GLN A 115 -1.50 -6.31 -5.79
C GLN A 115 -1.06 -5.80 -7.15
N THR A 116 0.07 -6.31 -7.60
CA THR A 116 0.73 -5.86 -8.83
C THR A 116 1.04 -7.07 -9.71
N ARG A 117 1.25 -6.86 -11.02
CA ARG A 117 1.73 -7.94 -11.90
C ARG A 117 3.25 -7.97 -12.01
N SER A 118 3.88 -6.81 -11.85
CA SER A 118 5.32 -6.62 -12.00
C SER A 118 5.92 -6.13 -10.69
N ALA A 119 7.05 -6.74 -10.30
CA ALA A 119 7.86 -6.26 -9.20
C ALA A 119 8.30 -4.80 -9.42
N GLY A 120 8.56 -4.07 -8.33
CA GLY A 120 9.05 -2.67 -8.40
C GLY A 120 8.02 -1.64 -8.88
N SER A 121 6.74 -2.00 -8.98
CA SER A 121 5.67 -1.08 -9.38
C SER A 121 5.14 -0.20 -8.25
N VAL A 122 5.62 -0.39 -7.01
CA VAL A 122 5.24 0.37 -5.83
C VAL A 122 6.41 1.26 -5.41
N THR A 123 6.14 2.56 -5.26
CA THR A 123 7.08 3.55 -4.75
C THR A 123 6.53 4.13 -3.45
N LEU A 124 7.31 4.06 -2.38
CA LEU A 124 6.97 4.66 -1.10
C LEU A 124 7.70 6.00 -1.00
N LEU A 125 6.96 7.06 -0.68
CA LEU A 125 7.53 8.38 -0.42
C LEU A 125 8.18 8.40 0.97
N PRO A 126 9.15 9.31 1.22
CA PRO A 126 10.05 9.22 2.38
C PRO A 126 9.34 9.19 3.74
N ALA A 127 8.35 10.06 3.98
CA ALA A 127 7.67 10.10 5.28
C ALA A 127 6.79 8.86 5.50
N PHE A 128 6.22 8.31 4.43
CA PHE A 128 5.48 7.05 4.51
C PHE A 128 6.43 5.87 4.75
N ALA A 129 7.54 5.80 4.02
CA ALA A 129 8.54 4.74 4.14
C ALA A 129 9.11 4.64 5.56
N ALA A 130 9.35 5.78 6.23
CA ALA A 130 9.83 5.83 7.60
C ALA A 130 8.87 5.18 8.63
N ARG A 131 7.59 5.05 8.27
CA ARG A 131 6.51 4.54 9.15
C ARG A 131 5.97 3.18 8.72
N ALA A 132 6.36 2.74 7.54
CA ALA A 132 5.88 1.50 6.94
C ALA A 132 6.82 0.34 7.28
N ARG A 133 6.26 -0.80 7.65
CA ARG A 133 6.98 -2.07 7.81
C ARG A 133 6.42 -3.09 6.85
N THR A 134 7.29 -3.75 6.08
CA THR A 134 6.90 -4.83 5.19
C THR A 134 6.67 -6.10 5.99
N LEU A 135 5.43 -6.61 5.99
CA LEU A 135 5.13 -7.91 6.59
C LEU A 135 5.42 -9.06 5.62
N ARG A 136 5.06 -8.83 4.35
CA ARG A 136 5.09 -9.86 3.32
C ARG A 136 5.30 -9.22 1.97
N ALA A 137 6.23 -9.77 1.19
CA ALA A 137 6.45 -9.38 -0.19
C ALA A 137 6.62 -10.63 -1.05
N ASN A 138 5.77 -10.76 -2.06
CA ASN A 138 5.86 -11.74 -3.15
C ASN A 138 5.81 -10.97 -4.48
N ASP A 139 6.11 -11.65 -5.59
CA ASP A 139 6.10 -11.06 -6.94
C ASP A 139 4.80 -10.35 -7.33
N LYS A 140 3.67 -10.75 -6.74
CA LYS A 140 2.32 -10.26 -7.09
C LYS A 140 1.61 -9.53 -5.96
N GLU A 141 2.16 -9.56 -4.76
CA GLU A 141 1.47 -9.13 -3.55
C GLU A 141 2.48 -8.59 -2.53
N THR A 142 2.27 -7.38 -2.07
CA THR A 142 3.05 -6.78 -0.99
C THR A 142 2.10 -6.28 0.09
N ILE A 143 2.32 -6.68 1.33
CA ILE A 143 1.54 -6.25 2.50
C ILE A 143 2.48 -5.44 3.39
N LEU A 144 2.12 -4.19 3.60
CA LEU A 144 2.78 -3.27 4.52
C LEU A 144 1.86 -2.98 5.70
N VAL A 145 2.43 -2.61 6.84
CA VAL A 145 1.71 -1.99 7.95
C VAL A 145 2.27 -0.61 8.14
N CYS A 146 1.40 0.38 8.21
CA CYS A 146 1.77 1.73 8.59
C CYS A 146 1.37 1.95 10.04
N THR A 147 2.32 2.38 10.85
CA THR A 147 2.08 2.81 12.24
C THR A 147 2.28 4.32 12.33
N PRO A 148 1.44 5.05 13.09
CA PRO A 148 1.66 6.47 13.33
C PRO A 148 3.03 6.67 14.02
N PRO A 149 3.65 7.85 13.89
CA PRO A 149 4.90 8.14 14.58
C PRO A 149 4.64 8.03 16.08
N SER A 150 5.36 7.13 16.75
CA SER A 150 5.28 6.97 18.20
C SER A 150 5.71 8.27 18.86
N THR A 151 4.80 8.93 19.57
CA THR A 151 5.15 10.00 20.49
C THR A 151 6.10 9.41 21.54
N PRO A 152 7.24 10.09 21.85
CA PRO A 152 8.27 9.55 22.74
C PRO A 152 7.78 9.25 24.17
N ASP A 153 6.60 9.74 24.56
CA ASP A 153 6.01 9.52 25.89
C ASP A 153 5.01 8.34 25.95
N ALA A 154 4.70 7.70 24.81
CA ALA A 154 3.83 6.53 24.80
C ALA A 154 4.68 5.27 25.06
N ALA A 155 4.55 4.70 26.25
CA ALA A 155 5.18 3.43 26.62
C ALA A 155 4.96 2.39 25.50
N PRO A 156 5.99 1.60 25.13
CA PRO A 156 5.87 0.58 24.09
C PRO A 156 4.84 -0.44 24.57
N SER A 157 3.62 -0.31 24.06
CA SER A 157 2.57 -1.30 24.26
C SER A 157 3.07 -2.55 23.55
N GLY A 158 3.61 -3.50 24.32
CA GLY A 158 4.33 -4.69 23.86
C GLY A 158 3.48 -5.73 23.11
N ALA A 159 2.47 -5.31 22.36
CA ALA A 159 1.79 -6.15 21.40
C ALA A 159 2.57 -6.11 20.08
N GLY A 160 3.65 -6.89 20.00
CA GLY A 160 4.15 -7.29 18.69
C GLY A 160 3.00 -7.92 17.88
N PRO A 161 2.93 -7.74 16.55
CA PRO A 161 1.87 -8.32 15.74
C PRO A 161 2.01 -9.84 15.75
N SER A 162 1.40 -10.49 16.73
CA SER A 162 1.45 -11.93 16.97
C SER A 162 0.52 -12.66 16.00
N GLY A 163 0.72 -12.51 14.68
CA GLY A 163 0.12 -13.36 13.64
C GLY A 163 -1.41 -13.50 13.60
N GLN A 164 -2.14 -12.87 14.52
CA GLN A 164 -3.58 -12.87 14.66
C GLN A 164 -4.11 -11.78 13.75
N GLY A 165 -5.04 -12.16 12.86
CA GLY A 165 -5.47 -11.36 11.74
C GLY A 165 -5.82 -9.94 12.15
N TYR A 166 -5.39 -8.96 11.35
CA TYR A 166 -5.85 -7.57 11.46
C TYR A 166 -7.36 -7.57 11.71
N ASP A 167 -7.78 -6.98 12.83
CA ASP A 167 -9.20 -6.92 13.19
C ASP A 167 -10.02 -6.40 12.00
N GLU A 168 -11.19 -7.01 11.78
CA GLU A 168 -12.14 -6.59 10.74
C GLU A 168 -12.56 -5.13 10.88
N ASP A 169 -12.37 -4.57 12.07
CA ASP A 169 -12.86 -3.27 12.49
C ASP A 169 -11.80 -2.14 12.38
N GLY A 170 -10.72 -2.31 11.61
CA GLY A 170 -9.63 -1.33 11.45
C GLY A 170 -9.53 -0.64 10.08
N ASN A 171 -8.66 0.35 9.94
CA ASN A 171 -8.38 0.98 8.64
C ASN A 171 -7.68 0.01 7.70
N ARG A 172 -8.12 -0.05 6.45
CA ARG A 172 -7.60 -0.95 5.43
C ARG A 172 -7.49 -0.21 4.10
N VAL A 173 -6.38 -0.45 3.41
CA VAL A 173 -6.18 0.06 2.05
C VAL A 173 -5.73 -1.08 1.15
N LEU A 174 -6.50 -1.35 0.10
CA LEU A 174 -6.16 -2.29 -0.96
C LEU A 174 -5.96 -1.52 -2.27
N VAL A 175 -4.76 -1.65 -2.83
CA VAL A 175 -4.40 -1.04 -4.11
C VAL A 175 -4.07 -2.11 -5.12
N ARG A 176 -4.70 -2.07 -6.28
CA ARG A 176 -4.53 -3.08 -7.34
C ARG A 176 -4.13 -2.43 -8.65
N THR A 177 -3.09 -2.96 -9.29
CA THR A 177 -2.78 -2.63 -10.67
C THR A 177 -2.23 -3.81 -11.45
N ARG A 178 -2.47 -3.84 -12.76
CA ARG A 178 -1.92 -4.87 -13.65
C ARG A 178 -0.64 -4.42 -14.33
N HIS A 179 -0.57 -3.15 -14.72
CA HIS A 179 0.52 -2.60 -15.52
C HIS A 179 0.87 -1.15 -15.12
N GLY A 180 0.10 -0.56 -14.21
CA GLY A 180 0.34 0.78 -13.70
C GLY A 180 1.44 0.81 -12.66
N ARG A 181 1.66 2.01 -12.12
CA ARG A 181 2.57 2.27 -11.00
C ARG A 181 1.76 2.80 -9.82
N ILE A 182 2.20 2.49 -8.63
CA ILE A 182 1.59 2.90 -7.37
C ILE A 182 2.60 3.79 -6.64
N VAL A 183 2.17 4.97 -6.21
CA VAL A 183 2.92 5.85 -5.32
C VAL A 183 2.13 6.02 -4.04
N VAL A 184 2.76 5.82 -2.89
CA VAL A 184 2.13 6.01 -1.58
C VAL A 184 2.92 6.99 -0.74
N GLY A 185 2.23 7.94 -0.12
CA GLY A 185 2.82 8.94 0.75
C GLY A 185 1.92 9.34 1.92
N VAL A 186 2.38 10.32 2.68
CA VAL A 186 1.66 10.93 3.80
C VAL A 186 1.09 12.28 3.37
N SER A 187 -0.21 12.47 3.53
CA SER A 187 -0.91 13.71 3.22
C SER A 187 -0.32 14.89 4.03
N GLY A 188 -0.10 16.01 3.36
CA GLY A 188 0.49 17.22 3.95
C GLY A 188 1.98 17.17 4.26
N VAL A 189 2.62 15.99 4.22
CA VAL A 189 4.05 15.81 4.55
C VAL A 189 4.85 15.45 3.30
N ASP A 190 4.45 14.39 2.61
CA ASP A 190 5.13 13.96 1.39
C ASP A 190 4.69 14.83 0.21
N ARG A 191 5.65 15.33 -0.55
CA ARG A 191 5.41 16.04 -1.80
C ARG A 191 5.50 15.07 -2.97
N ILE A 192 4.45 15.01 -3.78
CA ILE A 192 4.51 14.32 -5.07
C ILE A 192 5.24 15.29 -6.00
N GLU A 193 6.54 15.06 -6.21
CA GLU A 193 7.23 15.72 -7.32
C GLU A 193 6.54 15.25 -8.60
N ASP A 194 5.68 16.10 -9.16
CA ASP A 194 5.15 15.87 -10.48
C ASP A 194 6.34 15.85 -11.42
N ALA A 195 6.57 14.71 -12.06
CA ALA A 195 7.63 14.49 -13.03
C ALA A 195 7.38 15.27 -14.35
N GLN A 196 6.88 16.51 -14.24
CA GLN A 196 6.70 17.46 -15.34
C GLN A 196 7.95 18.30 -15.62
N GLY A 197 9.04 18.16 -14.85
CA GLY A 197 10.34 18.74 -15.17
C GLY A 197 11.34 17.66 -15.60
N GLY A 198 11.67 17.61 -16.89
CA GLY A 198 12.44 16.56 -17.57
C GLY A 198 13.90 16.34 -17.17
N ASP A 199 14.36 16.68 -15.96
CA ASP A 199 15.81 16.66 -15.65
C ASP A 199 16.25 15.85 -14.40
N GLY A 200 15.36 15.09 -13.75
CA GLY A 200 15.67 14.53 -12.42
C GLY A 200 16.14 13.06 -12.35
N LEU A 201 15.83 12.23 -13.35
CA LEU A 201 15.99 10.77 -13.22
C LEU A 201 17.46 10.30 -13.22
N PHE A 202 18.34 11.00 -13.95
CA PHE A 202 19.77 10.68 -13.94
C PHE A 202 20.48 11.17 -12.66
N LYS A 203 20.01 12.26 -12.04
CA LYS A 203 20.59 12.76 -10.77
C LYS A 203 20.33 11.81 -9.59
N LYS A 204 19.10 11.29 -9.45
CA LYS A 204 18.79 10.34 -8.36
C LYS A 204 19.42 8.95 -8.58
N LEU A 205 19.62 8.52 -9.84
CA LEU A 205 20.40 7.31 -10.12
C LEU A 205 21.90 7.51 -9.82
N GLY A 206 22.44 8.70 -10.06
CA GLY A 206 23.80 9.07 -9.65
C GLY A 206 23.99 8.94 -8.13
N GLU A 207 23.09 9.51 -7.33
CA GLU A 207 23.20 9.46 -5.87
C GLU A 207 23.03 8.04 -5.29
N ILE A 208 22.12 7.22 -5.84
CA ILE A 208 21.93 5.84 -5.38
C ILE A 208 23.08 4.92 -5.81
N LEU A 209 23.63 5.12 -7.01
CA LEU A 209 24.81 4.37 -7.47
C LEU A 209 26.06 4.79 -6.69
N GLU A 210 26.18 6.06 -6.29
CA GLU A 210 27.29 6.55 -5.49
C GLU A 210 27.21 6.04 -4.03
N LEU A 211 26.01 5.98 -3.44
CA LEU A 211 25.81 5.39 -2.11
C LEU A 211 26.03 3.86 -2.13
N GLY A 212 25.53 3.17 -3.17
CA GLY A 212 25.67 1.72 -3.33
C GLY A 212 27.10 1.29 -3.70
N GLY A 213 27.82 2.10 -4.49
CA GLY A 213 29.20 1.84 -4.91
C GLY A 213 30.20 1.93 -3.75
N ARG A 214 30.00 2.87 -2.81
CA ARG A 214 30.84 2.98 -1.60
C ARG A 214 30.63 1.79 -0.66
N ALA A 215 29.39 1.34 -0.48
CA ALA A 215 29.09 0.17 0.36
C ALA A 215 29.62 -1.15 -0.25
N PHE A 216 29.52 -1.31 -1.57
CA PHE A 216 30.07 -2.48 -2.27
C PHE A 216 31.61 -2.49 -2.29
N GLY A 217 32.24 -1.32 -2.52
CA GLY A 217 33.70 -1.19 -2.46
C GLY A 217 34.27 -1.59 -1.10
N GLN A 218 33.65 -1.14 0.00
CA GLN A 218 34.06 -1.51 1.35
C GLN A 218 33.91 -3.02 1.64
N TYR A 219 32.86 -3.66 1.10
CA TYR A 219 32.63 -5.10 1.23
C TYR A 219 33.68 -5.94 0.48
N VAL A 220 34.04 -5.54 -0.74
CA VAL A 220 35.07 -6.22 -1.53
C VAL A 220 36.45 -6.07 -0.87
N GLU A 221 36.77 -4.88 -0.37
CA GLU A 221 38.06 -4.62 0.29
C GLU A 221 38.21 -5.40 1.61
N THR A 222 37.14 -5.52 2.40
CA THR A 222 37.17 -6.35 3.62
C THR A 222 37.30 -7.84 3.30
N ARG A 223 36.69 -8.33 2.22
CA ARG A 223 36.86 -9.72 1.75
C ARG A 223 38.26 -9.99 1.24
N ALA A 224 38.88 -9.05 0.53
CA ALA A 224 40.24 -9.18 0.01
C ALA A 224 41.27 -9.29 1.15
N ARG A 225 41.21 -8.40 2.15
CA ARG A 225 42.12 -8.45 3.32
C ARG A 225 41.97 -9.72 4.16
N LEU A 226 40.78 -10.31 4.20
CA LEU A 226 40.52 -11.56 4.90
C LEU A 226 41.13 -12.78 4.19
N LEU A 227 41.21 -12.73 2.85
CA LEU A 227 41.86 -13.77 2.06
C LEU A 227 43.39 -13.68 2.15
N GLU A 228 43.96 -12.48 2.13
CA GLU A 228 45.41 -12.28 2.31
C GLU A 228 45.90 -12.80 3.67
N LYS A 229 45.13 -12.57 4.75
CA LYS A 229 45.44 -13.11 6.09
C LYS A 229 45.32 -14.63 6.24
N ARG A 230 44.70 -15.32 5.28
CA ARG A 230 44.61 -16.79 5.28
C ARG A 230 45.69 -17.45 4.43
N LEU A 231 46.41 -16.67 3.62
CA LEU A 231 47.47 -17.16 2.73
C LEU A 231 48.89 -16.84 3.24
N ALA A 232 48.99 -16.07 4.33
CA ALA A 232 50.21 -15.88 5.12
C ALA A 232 50.16 -16.75 6.38
#